data_AF-A0A523HH50-F1
#
_entry.id   AF-A0A523HH50-F1
#
_cell.length_a   1.000
_cell.length_b   1.000
_cell.length_c   1.000
_cell.angle_alpha   90.00
_cell.angle_beta   90.00
_cell.angle_gamma   90.00
#
_symmetry.space_group_name_H-M   'P 1'
#
loop_
_entity.id
_entity.type
_entity.pdbx_description
1 polymer ?
#
loop_
_entity_poly.entity_id
_entity_poly.type
_entity_poly.pdbx_seq_one_letter_code
_entity_poly.pdbx_strand_id
1 'polypeptide(L)'
;MRTTKATLCILLILLIVPFLRAGENNRVTLVKAFPNLSFDSPVFFCHSNDGTNRVFVEEQRGVIRVFANDSTASNTEVFLDIDGRVTSGGEMGLLGLAFHPNYSGNGYFYVNYTTTQNGPRRTVISRFSAQGNQADPNSELIILEVAQPFSNHNAGMIDFGGDGYLYISLGDGGSGGDPQNNGQNRTTLLGSLLRIDVDNPAAGLNYGIP
;
A
#
# COMPACT_ATOMS: atom_id res chain seq x y z
N MET A 1 -38.68 65.03 -46.61
CA MET A 1 -38.06 64.13 -47.62
C MET A 1 -36.64 64.63 -47.84
N ARG A 2 -35.63 63.77 -47.60
CA ARG A 2 -34.17 64.04 -47.68
C ARG A 2 -33.60 65.07 -46.71
N THR A 3 -32.93 64.59 -45.66
CA THR A 3 -31.71 65.21 -45.15
C THR A 3 -30.64 64.14 -45.00
N THR A 4 -29.47 64.51 -45.51
CA THR A 4 -28.29 63.71 -45.82
C THR A 4 -27.54 63.28 -44.57
N LYS A 5 -27.02 62.05 -44.61
CA LYS A 5 -26.13 61.43 -43.63
C LYS A 5 -24.82 62.21 -43.56
N ALA A 6 -24.46 62.71 -42.39
CA ALA A 6 -23.10 63.16 -42.08
C ALA A 6 -22.36 62.00 -41.41
N THR A 7 -21.29 61.56 -42.08
CA THR A 7 -20.33 60.55 -41.64
C THR A 7 -19.61 61.03 -40.39
N LEU A 8 -19.74 60.30 -39.28
CA LEU A 8 -18.85 60.44 -38.12
C LEU A 8 -17.96 59.20 -38.05
N CYS A 9 -16.71 59.35 -38.48
CA CYS A 9 -15.64 58.39 -38.23
C CYS A 9 -15.39 58.36 -36.72
N ILE A 10 -15.94 57.37 -36.03
CA ILE A 10 -15.57 57.06 -34.65
C ILE A 10 -14.26 56.27 -34.73
N LEU A 11 -13.15 56.93 -34.37
CA LEU A 11 -11.85 56.32 -34.22
C LEU A 11 -11.92 55.34 -33.05
N LEU A 12 -11.99 54.04 -33.37
CA LEU A 12 -11.99 52.96 -32.39
C LEU A 12 -10.57 52.79 -31.83
N ILE A 13 -10.25 53.49 -30.74
CA ILE A 13 -9.04 53.20 -29.96
C ILE A 13 -9.34 51.93 -29.16
N LEU A 14 -8.94 50.78 -29.69
CA LEU A 14 -8.83 49.56 -28.89
C LEU A 14 -7.76 49.79 -27.83
N LEU A 15 -8.19 50.07 -26.60
CA LEU A 15 -7.38 49.82 -25.41
C LEU A 15 -7.21 48.30 -25.30
N ILE A 16 -6.15 47.77 -25.91
CA ILE A 16 -5.65 46.44 -25.62
C ILE A 16 -5.14 46.52 -24.18
N VAL A 17 -6.00 46.21 -23.22
CA VAL A 17 -5.54 45.85 -21.88
C VAL A 17 -4.87 44.50 -22.06
N PRO A 18 -3.55 44.37 -21.86
CA PRO A 18 -2.96 43.06 -21.82
C PRO A 18 -3.48 42.42 -20.54
N PHE A 19 -4.46 41.52 -20.67
CA PHE A 19 -4.69 40.52 -19.64
C PHE A 19 -3.44 39.63 -19.61
N LEU A 20 -2.40 40.07 -18.92
CA LEU A 20 -1.47 39.13 -18.31
C LEU A 20 -2.28 38.40 -17.24
N ARG A 21 -2.94 37.31 -17.63
CA ARG A 21 -3.13 36.20 -16.70
C ARG A 21 -1.71 35.70 -16.42
N ALA A 22 -1.09 36.23 -15.37
CA ALA A 22 -0.05 35.48 -14.69
C ALA A 22 -0.68 34.13 -14.37
N GLY A 23 -0.21 33.06 -15.01
CA GLY A 23 -0.63 31.73 -14.64
C GLY A 23 -0.34 31.58 -13.16
N GLU A 24 -1.36 31.24 -12.37
CA GLU A 24 -1.13 30.81 -11.01
C GLU A 24 -0.21 29.60 -11.10
N ASN A 25 1.07 29.80 -10.81
CA ASN A 25 1.99 28.72 -10.55
C ASN A 25 1.46 28.07 -9.27
N ASN A 26 0.60 27.07 -9.41
CA ASN A 26 0.14 26.20 -8.33
C ASN A 26 1.38 25.50 -7.77
N ARG A 27 2.08 26.20 -6.88
CA ARG A 27 3.25 25.69 -6.17
C ARG A 27 2.74 24.65 -5.20
N VAL A 28 3.07 23.39 -5.49
CA VAL A 28 2.89 22.29 -4.54
C VAL A 28 3.88 22.51 -3.41
N THR A 29 3.36 22.65 -2.18
CA THR A 29 4.19 22.71 -0.98
C THR A 29 4.10 21.37 -0.28
N LEU A 30 5.25 20.76 -0.01
CA LEU A 30 5.32 19.57 0.84
C LEU A 30 5.22 20.00 2.31
N VAL A 31 4.28 19.39 3.03
CA VAL A 31 4.12 19.56 4.47
C VAL A 31 4.25 18.20 5.15
N LYS A 32 4.82 18.18 6.35
CA LYS A 32 4.80 16.97 7.18
C LYS A 32 3.36 16.71 7.62
N ALA A 33 2.80 15.57 7.26
CA ALA A 33 1.44 15.19 7.65
C ALA A 33 1.33 14.99 9.18
N PHE A 34 2.35 14.36 9.79
CA PHE A 34 2.40 14.06 11.23
C PHE A 34 3.73 14.55 11.82
N PRO A 35 3.89 15.85 12.09
CA PRO A 35 5.18 16.44 12.49
C PRO A 35 5.71 15.96 13.85
N ASN A 36 4.84 15.41 14.72
CA ASN A 36 5.19 14.97 16.06
C ASN A 36 5.44 13.45 16.17
N LEU A 37 5.35 12.71 15.06
CA LEU A 37 5.57 11.26 15.02
C LEU A 37 6.89 10.93 14.33
N SER A 38 7.48 9.80 14.72
CA SER A 38 8.65 9.20 14.09
C SER A 38 8.44 7.69 14.00
N PHE A 39 8.95 7.08 12.93
CA PHE A 39 8.84 5.67 12.64
C PHE A 39 10.22 5.11 12.31
N ASP A 40 10.45 3.84 12.61
CA ASP A 40 11.67 3.14 12.24
C ASP A 40 11.50 2.42 10.90
N SER A 41 12.24 2.89 9.88
CA SER A 41 12.22 2.31 8.52
C SER A 41 10.80 2.01 7.99
N PRO A 42 9.90 3.03 7.93
CA PRO A 42 8.54 2.81 7.47
C PRO A 42 8.50 2.49 5.97
N VAL A 43 7.73 1.48 5.58
CA VAL A 43 7.64 1.04 4.17
C VAL A 43 6.25 1.24 3.57
N PHE A 44 5.22 1.35 4.41
CA PHE A 44 3.84 1.51 3.97
C PHE A 44 2.98 2.16 5.05
N PHE A 45 1.86 2.76 4.64
CA PHE A 45 0.81 3.18 5.56
C PHE A 45 -0.57 3.07 4.90
N CYS A 46 -1.59 2.76 5.69
CA CYS A 46 -2.96 2.63 5.20
C CYS A 46 -4.00 2.92 6.30
N HIS A 47 -5.27 2.83 5.91
CA HIS A 47 -6.42 2.84 6.82
C HIS A 47 -7.12 1.48 6.77
N SER A 48 -7.75 1.07 7.86
CA SER A 48 -8.50 -0.19 7.97
C SER A 48 -9.92 -0.15 7.42
N ASN A 49 -10.39 1.03 6.97
CA ASN A 49 -11.75 1.26 6.46
C ASN A 49 -12.88 0.82 7.42
N ASP A 50 -12.62 0.81 8.73
CA ASP A 50 -13.57 0.42 9.79
C ASP A 50 -14.37 1.60 10.40
N GLY A 51 -14.25 2.79 9.81
CA GLY A 51 -14.90 4.01 10.30
C GLY A 51 -14.20 4.68 11.50
N THR A 52 -13.10 4.13 12.02
CA THR A 52 -12.38 4.70 13.17
C THR A 52 -11.42 5.84 12.80
N ASN A 53 -11.13 6.01 11.50
CA ASN A 53 -10.17 6.99 10.98
C ASN A 53 -8.77 6.87 11.62
N ARG A 54 -8.34 5.64 11.94
CA ARG A 54 -6.98 5.34 12.39
C ARG A 54 -6.05 5.10 11.21
N VAL A 55 -4.79 5.49 11.34
CA VAL A 55 -3.71 5.21 10.38
C VAL A 55 -2.87 4.07 10.93
N PHE A 56 -2.46 3.17 10.04
CA PHE A 56 -1.52 2.09 10.33
C PHE A 56 -0.25 2.30 9.53
N VAL A 57 0.92 2.14 10.15
CA VAL A 57 2.23 2.26 9.50
C VAL A 57 3.01 0.96 9.70
N GLU A 58 3.52 0.40 8.61
CA GLU A 58 4.41 -0.76 8.63
C GLU A 58 5.87 -0.33 8.81
N GLU A 59 6.50 -0.77 9.88
CA GLU A 59 7.95 -0.70 10.10
C GLU A 59 8.58 -1.98 9.53
N GLN A 60 9.58 -1.85 8.66
CA GLN A 60 10.18 -2.96 7.88
C GLN A 60 10.60 -4.15 8.75
N ARG A 61 11.01 -3.91 10.00
CA ARG A 61 11.45 -4.93 10.94
C ARG A 61 10.36 -5.93 11.36
N GLY A 62 9.08 -5.64 11.11
CA GLY A 62 7.97 -6.54 11.48
C GLY A 62 7.05 -5.97 12.56
N VAL A 63 6.92 -4.64 12.63
CA VAL A 63 6.02 -3.97 13.57
C VAL A 63 5.04 -3.09 12.82
N ILE A 64 3.77 -3.18 13.19
CA ILE A 64 2.73 -2.28 12.70
C ILE A 64 2.38 -1.31 13.83
N ARG A 65 2.46 -0.02 13.54
CA ARG A 65 2.03 1.06 14.44
C ARG A 65 0.63 1.52 14.09
N VAL A 66 -0.17 1.89 15.09
CA VAL A 66 -1.49 2.50 14.89
C VAL A 66 -1.60 3.82 15.65
N PHE A 67 -2.26 4.81 15.05
CA PHE A 67 -2.50 6.12 15.65
C PHE A 67 -3.74 6.79 15.03
N ALA A 68 -4.25 7.84 15.68
CA ALA A 68 -5.34 8.64 15.14
C ALA A 68 -4.88 9.45 13.92
N ASN A 69 -5.71 9.54 12.88
CA ASN A 69 -5.46 10.41 11.73
C ASN A 69 -5.67 11.89 12.09
N ASP A 70 -4.77 12.42 12.91
CA ASP A 70 -4.75 13.78 13.42
C ASP A 70 -3.32 14.31 13.32
N SER A 71 -3.14 15.47 12.69
CA SER A 71 -1.80 16.07 12.52
C SER A 71 -1.14 16.48 13.85
N THR A 72 -1.91 16.55 14.94
CA THR A 72 -1.42 16.82 16.29
C THR A 72 -1.02 15.56 17.06
N ALA A 73 -1.29 14.36 16.53
CA ALA A 73 -0.93 13.09 17.15
C ALA A 73 0.56 13.05 17.50
N SER A 74 0.87 12.72 18.75
CA SER A 74 2.24 12.71 19.29
C SER A 74 2.70 11.35 19.77
N ASN A 75 1.82 10.34 19.75
CA ASN A 75 2.10 8.98 20.17
C ASN A 75 1.52 7.97 19.16
N THR A 76 2.10 6.77 19.15
CA THR A 76 1.57 5.61 18.44
C THR A 76 1.46 4.43 19.39
N GLU A 77 0.57 3.49 19.07
CA GLU A 77 0.46 2.19 19.73
C GLU A 77 1.06 1.11 18.83
N VAL A 78 1.54 0.02 19.43
CA VAL A 78 1.90 -1.19 18.67
C VAL A 78 0.61 -1.95 18.35
N PHE A 79 0.27 -2.03 17.08
CA PHE A 79 -0.86 -2.84 16.61
C PHE A 79 -0.49 -4.32 16.52
N LEU A 80 0.64 -4.63 15.86
CA LEU A 80 1.18 -5.98 15.72
C LEU A 80 2.70 -5.92 15.91
N ASP A 81 3.26 -6.90 16.62
CA ASP A 81 4.70 -7.13 16.69
C ASP A 81 5.01 -8.59 16.36
N ILE A 82 5.67 -8.79 15.21
CA ILE A 82 6.19 -10.07 14.73
C ILE A 82 7.67 -9.95 14.33
N ASP A 83 8.41 -9.00 14.91
CA ASP A 83 9.84 -8.78 14.64
C ASP A 83 10.65 -10.07 14.77
N GLY A 84 10.33 -10.86 15.80
CA GLY A 84 10.91 -12.18 16.03
C GLY A 84 10.62 -13.24 14.96
N ARG A 85 9.79 -12.97 13.93
CA ARG A 85 9.48 -13.88 12.79
C ARG A 85 10.02 -13.35 11.46
N VAL A 86 10.27 -12.06 11.38
CA VAL A 86 10.66 -11.36 10.15
C VAL A 86 12.18 -11.40 9.98
N THR A 87 12.63 -11.40 8.74
CA THR A 87 14.03 -11.13 8.40
C THR A 87 14.05 -9.89 7.53
N SER A 88 14.48 -8.76 8.11
CA SER A 88 14.44 -7.45 7.46
C SER A 88 15.81 -6.98 6.97
N GLY A 89 15.79 -6.05 6.02
CA GLY A 89 16.98 -5.38 5.49
C GLY A 89 17.01 -5.42 3.96
N GLY A 90 17.49 -4.34 3.34
CA GLY A 90 17.39 -4.17 1.90
C GLY A 90 15.93 -4.17 1.47
N GLU A 91 15.55 -5.12 0.60
CA GLU A 91 14.17 -5.30 0.13
C GLU A 91 13.40 -6.39 0.90
N MET A 92 13.99 -6.95 1.96
CA MET A 92 13.31 -7.91 2.85
C MET A 92 12.71 -7.18 4.06
N GLY A 93 11.64 -7.73 4.61
CA GLY A 93 11.00 -7.24 5.83
C GLY A 93 9.53 -7.61 5.88
N LEU A 94 8.77 -6.91 6.71
CA LEU A 94 7.33 -6.73 6.54
C LEU A 94 7.13 -5.70 5.43
N LEU A 95 6.38 -6.05 4.37
CA LEU A 95 6.35 -5.31 3.10
C LEU A 95 4.94 -5.05 2.56
N GLY A 96 3.90 -5.56 3.22
CA GLY A 96 2.53 -5.29 2.81
C GLY A 96 1.53 -5.61 3.88
N LEU A 97 0.52 -4.74 4.01
CA LEU A 97 -0.60 -4.83 4.93
C LEU A 97 -1.91 -4.56 4.18
N ALA A 98 -2.86 -5.48 4.28
CA ALA A 98 -4.21 -5.32 3.76
C ALA A 98 -5.24 -5.69 4.81
N PHE A 99 -6.19 -4.80 5.08
CA PHE A 99 -7.34 -5.11 5.93
C PHE A 99 -8.43 -5.81 5.11
N HIS A 100 -9.07 -6.83 5.68
CA HIS A 100 -10.18 -7.50 5.02
C HIS A 100 -11.32 -6.50 4.72
N PRO A 101 -12.06 -6.61 3.60
CA PRO A 101 -13.18 -5.70 3.31
C PRO A 101 -14.27 -5.68 4.40
N ASN A 102 -14.39 -6.78 5.16
CA ASN A 102 -15.25 -6.91 6.34
C ASN A 102 -14.49 -6.80 7.67
N TYR A 103 -13.37 -6.05 7.73
CA TYR A 103 -12.53 -5.95 8.93
C TYR A 103 -13.30 -5.48 10.18
N SER A 104 -14.27 -4.58 10.03
CA SER A 104 -15.13 -4.15 11.13
C SER A 104 -15.99 -5.27 11.72
N GLY A 105 -16.31 -6.30 10.93
CA GLY A 105 -17.08 -7.46 11.36
C GLY A 105 -16.24 -8.66 11.82
N ASN A 106 -15.08 -8.90 11.20
CA ASN A 106 -14.28 -10.11 11.45
C ASN A 106 -12.91 -9.86 12.10
N GLY A 107 -12.42 -8.61 12.12
CA GLY A 107 -11.12 -8.25 12.68
C GLY A 107 -9.93 -8.83 11.90
N TYR A 108 -10.11 -9.32 10.67
CA TYR A 108 -9.05 -9.95 9.88
C TYR A 108 -8.26 -8.95 9.03
N PHE A 109 -6.94 -9.11 9.07
CA PHE A 109 -6.02 -8.41 8.20
C PHE A 109 -4.92 -9.37 7.76
N TYR A 110 -4.21 -8.99 6.69
CA TYR A 110 -3.23 -9.81 6.02
C TYR A 110 -1.92 -9.05 5.97
N VAL A 111 -0.82 -9.78 6.08
CA VAL A 111 0.53 -9.25 5.95
C VAL A 111 1.35 -10.06 4.96
N ASN A 112 2.32 -9.42 4.33
CA ASN A 112 3.36 -10.04 3.52
C ASN A 112 4.72 -9.74 4.17
N TYR A 113 5.46 -10.79 4.55
CA TYR A 113 6.80 -10.61 5.10
C TYR A 113 7.80 -11.65 4.60
N THR A 114 9.07 -11.28 4.61
CA THR A 114 10.19 -12.18 4.30
C THR A 114 10.73 -12.81 5.59
N THR A 115 11.07 -14.10 5.54
CA THR A 115 11.75 -14.78 6.65
C THR A 115 12.78 -15.79 6.16
N THR A 116 13.88 -15.90 6.88
CA THR A 116 14.87 -16.99 6.76
C THR A 116 14.86 -17.89 7.99
N GLN A 117 13.87 -17.75 8.87
CA GLN A 117 13.78 -18.52 10.09
C GLN A 117 13.21 -19.91 9.80
N ASN A 118 13.76 -20.92 10.45
CA ASN A 118 13.32 -22.32 10.37
C ASN A 118 13.21 -22.88 8.94
N GLY A 119 14.03 -22.38 8.01
CA GLY A 119 13.99 -22.82 6.61
C GLY A 119 14.71 -21.88 5.66
N PRO A 120 14.63 -22.14 4.34
CA PRO A 120 15.15 -21.23 3.34
C PRO A 120 14.38 -19.90 3.34
N ARG A 121 14.98 -18.88 2.70
CA ARG A 121 14.34 -17.59 2.50
C ARG A 121 13.04 -17.75 1.72
N ARG A 122 11.99 -17.10 2.21
CA ARG A 122 10.67 -17.13 1.60
C ARG A 122 9.87 -15.89 1.97
N THR A 123 8.92 -15.58 1.11
CA THR A 123 7.82 -14.66 1.37
C THR A 123 6.68 -15.45 2.00
N VAL A 124 6.10 -14.92 3.07
CA VAL A 124 4.97 -15.49 3.81
C VAL A 124 3.82 -14.49 3.74
N ILE A 125 2.68 -14.95 3.27
CA ILE A 125 1.42 -14.21 3.31
C ILE A 125 0.63 -14.84 4.45
N SER A 126 0.32 -14.04 5.47
CA SER A 126 -0.35 -14.50 6.68
C SER A 126 -1.56 -13.65 6.97
N ARG A 127 -2.62 -14.28 7.48
CA ARG A 127 -3.76 -13.61 8.09
C ARG A 127 -3.56 -13.54 9.60
N PHE A 128 -3.94 -12.43 10.20
CA PHE A 128 -4.04 -12.24 11.64
C PHE A 128 -5.43 -11.71 12.01
N SER A 129 -5.76 -11.77 13.30
CA SER A 129 -6.97 -11.18 13.87
C SER A 129 -6.64 -10.10 14.89
N ALA A 130 -7.49 -9.09 14.98
CA ALA A 130 -7.36 -7.99 15.92
C ALA A 130 -8.66 -7.63 16.63
N GLN A 131 -8.51 -7.05 17.82
CA GLN A 131 -9.58 -6.43 18.57
C GLN A 131 -9.17 -4.99 18.91
N GLY A 132 -9.89 -4.01 18.35
CA GLY A 132 -9.57 -2.59 18.54
C GLY A 132 -8.20 -2.22 17.94
N ASN A 133 -7.31 -1.67 18.78
CA ASN A 133 -5.95 -1.26 18.41
C ASN A 133 -4.91 -2.38 18.60
N GLN A 134 -5.32 -3.61 18.90
CA GLN A 134 -4.38 -4.69 19.22
C GLN A 134 -4.67 -5.94 18.38
N ALA A 135 -3.69 -6.35 17.57
CA ALA A 135 -3.67 -7.66 16.94
C ALA A 135 -3.13 -8.71 17.90
N ASP A 136 -3.59 -9.96 17.77
CA ASP A 136 -3.01 -11.11 18.45
C ASP A 136 -1.91 -11.73 17.59
N PRO A 137 -0.61 -11.63 17.94
CA PRO A 137 0.46 -12.28 17.19
C PRO A 137 0.33 -13.81 17.12
N ASN A 138 -0.42 -14.44 18.03
CA ASN A 138 -0.63 -15.88 18.03
C ASN A 138 -1.80 -16.34 17.14
N SER A 139 -2.57 -15.39 16.57
CA SER A 139 -3.69 -15.68 15.68
C SER A 139 -3.29 -15.94 14.22
N GLU A 140 -1.98 -16.05 13.95
CA GLU A 140 -1.43 -16.24 12.62
C GLU A 140 -2.02 -17.47 11.92
N LEU A 141 -2.54 -17.24 10.72
CA LEU A 141 -2.86 -18.29 9.76
C LEU A 141 -2.07 -18.02 8.47
N ILE A 142 -1.09 -18.88 8.19
CA ILE A 142 -0.32 -18.82 6.95
C ILE A 142 -1.26 -19.13 5.77
N ILE A 143 -1.38 -18.19 4.84
CA ILE A 143 -2.19 -18.32 3.62
C ILE A 143 -1.35 -18.93 2.50
N LEU A 144 -0.14 -18.41 2.28
CA LEU A 144 0.74 -18.83 1.19
C LEU A 144 2.20 -18.58 1.57
N GLU A 145 3.07 -19.53 1.24
CA GLU A 145 4.53 -19.35 1.31
C GLU A 145 5.14 -19.53 -0.08
N VAL A 146 6.05 -18.63 -0.46
CA VAL A 146 6.73 -18.66 -1.75
C VAL A 146 8.23 -18.55 -1.52
N ALA A 147 8.99 -19.53 -1.99
CA ALA A 147 10.45 -19.53 -1.88
C ALA A 147 11.07 -18.32 -2.62
N GLN A 148 12.05 -17.68 -2.00
CA GLN A 148 12.72 -16.49 -2.52
C GLN A 148 14.21 -16.81 -2.73
N PRO A 149 14.70 -16.95 -3.97
CA PRO A 149 16.08 -17.36 -4.24
C PRO A 149 17.11 -16.30 -3.83
N PHE A 150 16.76 -15.00 -3.91
CA PHE A 150 17.64 -13.88 -3.53
C PHE A 150 16.94 -12.92 -2.55
N SER A 151 17.67 -11.90 -2.08
CA SER A 151 17.23 -10.98 -1.01
C SER A 151 16.65 -9.68 -1.56
N ASN A 152 16.48 -9.62 -2.87
CA ASN A 152 15.99 -8.47 -3.61
C ASN A 152 14.93 -8.92 -4.62
N HIS A 153 14.25 -7.95 -5.21
CA HIS A 153 13.04 -8.08 -6.01
C HIS A 153 11.98 -8.97 -5.34
N ASN A 154 11.74 -8.72 -4.05
CA ASN A 154 10.72 -9.46 -3.31
C ASN A 154 9.29 -8.95 -3.60
N ALA A 155 9.16 -7.73 -4.16
CA ALA A 155 7.92 -6.96 -4.22
C ALA A 155 7.33 -6.79 -2.82
N GLY A 156 6.08 -7.20 -2.56
CA GLY A 156 5.54 -7.24 -1.20
C GLY A 156 4.14 -6.67 -1.04
N MET A 157 3.69 -5.83 -1.98
CA MET A 157 2.36 -5.22 -1.91
C MET A 157 1.27 -6.29 -1.94
N ILE A 158 0.31 -6.16 -1.03
CA ILE A 158 -0.94 -6.91 -0.99
C ILE A 158 -2.10 -5.93 -0.81
N ASP A 159 -3.23 -6.20 -1.45
CA ASP A 159 -4.45 -5.39 -1.26
C ASP A 159 -5.70 -6.19 -1.68
N PHE A 160 -6.87 -5.78 -1.20
CA PHE A 160 -8.13 -6.32 -1.66
C PHE A 160 -8.65 -5.56 -2.89
N GLY A 161 -8.98 -6.29 -3.93
CA GLY A 161 -9.71 -5.72 -5.06
C GLY A 161 -11.16 -5.41 -4.70
N GLY A 162 -11.81 -4.56 -5.51
CA GLY A 162 -13.25 -4.29 -5.37
C GLY A 162 -14.15 -5.51 -5.62
N ASP A 163 -13.56 -6.61 -6.10
CA ASP A 163 -14.17 -7.91 -6.28
C ASP A 163 -14.06 -8.81 -5.04
N GLY A 164 -13.41 -8.34 -3.96
CA GLY A 164 -13.30 -9.06 -2.68
C GLY A 164 -12.13 -10.05 -2.59
N TYR A 165 -11.31 -10.17 -3.64
CA TYR A 165 -10.17 -11.08 -3.64
C TYR A 165 -8.88 -10.39 -3.16
N LEU A 166 -7.99 -11.17 -2.55
CA LEU A 166 -6.68 -10.69 -2.14
C LEU A 166 -5.72 -10.75 -3.33
N TYR A 167 -5.15 -9.61 -3.70
CA TYR A 167 -4.11 -9.48 -4.71
C TYR A 167 -2.74 -9.47 -4.05
N ILE A 168 -1.79 -10.23 -4.60
CA ILE A 168 -0.45 -10.37 -4.03
C ILE A 168 0.58 -10.14 -5.14
N SER A 169 1.42 -9.12 -4.98
CA SER A 169 2.55 -8.88 -5.88
C SER A 169 3.78 -9.67 -5.42
N LEU A 170 4.39 -10.40 -6.35
CA LEU A 170 5.64 -11.13 -6.15
C LEU A 170 6.62 -10.73 -7.25
N GLY A 171 7.81 -10.26 -6.86
CA GLY A 171 8.86 -10.01 -7.84
C GLY A 171 9.46 -11.32 -8.37
N ASP A 172 10.40 -11.22 -9.30
CA ASP A 172 11.07 -12.36 -9.94
C ASP A 172 11.97 -13.18 -8.99
N GLY A 173 12.10 -12.74 -7.73
CA GLY A 173 12.92 -13.38 -6.72
C GLY A 173 14.38 -12.93 -6.73
N GLY A 174 14.74 -11.98 -7.59
CA GLY A 174 15.93 -11.15 -7.44
C GLY A 174 17.15 -11.55 -8.23
N SER A 175 18.27 -10.96 -7.79
CA SER A 175 19.53 -10.81 -8.52
C SER A 175 19.43 -9.99 -9.81
N GLY A 176 20.58 -9.57 -10.32
CA GLY A 176 20.65 -8.78 -11.56
C GLY A 176 20.31 -9.63 -12.78
N GLY A 177 19.32 -9.20 -13.56
CA GLY A 177 18.99 -9.80 -14.85
C GLY A 177 18.14 -11.07 -14.79
N ASP A 178 17.41 -11.32 -13.70
CA ASP A 178 16.53 -12.48 -13.52
C ASP A 178 17.22 -13.82 -13.87
N PRO A 179 18.28 -14.22 -13.16
CA PRO A 179 19.06 -15.40 -13.51
C PRO A 179 18.28 -16.72 -13.40
N GLN A 180 17.15 -16.72 -12.69
CA GLN A 180 16.25 -17.88 -12.58
C GLN A 180 15.22 -17.91 -13.71
N ASN A 181 15.14 -16.86 -14.55
CA ASN A 181 14.14 -16.67 -15.59
C ASN A 181 12.71 -16.87 -15.04
N ASN A 182 12.45 -16.29 -13.86
CA ASN A 182 11.14 -16.37 -13.22
C ASN A 182 10.14 -15.40 -13.89
N GLY A 183 10.62 -14.32 -14.48
CA GLY A 183 9.81 -13.40 -15.27
C GLY A 183 9.08 -14.13 -16.39
N GLN A 184 7.74 -14.03 -16.41
CA GLN A 184 6.85 -14.70 -17.36
C GLN A 184 6.86 -16.24 -17.30
N ASN A 185 7.53 -16.85 -16.32
CA ASN A 185 7.53 -18.29 -16.16
C ASN A 185 6.29 -18.77 -15.39
N ARG A 186 5.38 -19.44 -16.10
CA ARG A 186 4.11 -19.94 -15.55
C ARG A 186 4.24 -21.16 -14.63
N THR A 187 5.45 -21.69 -14.42
CA THR A 187 5.69 -22.81 -13.49
C THR A 187 6.06 -22.35 -12.08
N THR A 188 6.17 -21.04 -11.85
CA THR A 188 6.45 -20.41 -10.55
C THR A 188 5.40 -19.35 -10.24
N LEU A 189 5.30 -18.95 -8.98
CA LEU A 189 4.49 -17.82 -8.53
C LEU A 189 5.27 -16.50 -8.56
N LEU A 190 6.59 -16.54 -8.76
CA LEU A 190 7.44 -15.35 -8.84
C LEU A 190 7.17 -14.57 -10.14
N GLY A 191 7.49 -13.28 -10.12
CA GLY A 191 7.29 -12.37 -11.27
C GLY A 191 5.83 -12.19 -11.66
N SER A 192 4.91 -12.22 -10.68
CA SER A 192 3.47 -12.33 -10.91
C SER A 192 2.65 -11.41 -9.99
N LEU A 193 1.42 -11.12 -10.43
CA LEU A 193 0.35 -10.58 -9.59
C LEU A 193 -0.67 -11.70 -9.39
N LEU A 194 -0.71 -12.27 -8.19
CA LEU A 194 -1.66 -13.31 -7.82
C LEU A 194 -3.00 -12.69 -7.40
N ARG A 195 -4.08 -13.47 -7.55
CA ARG A 195 -5.44 -13.14 -7.10
C ARG A 195 -6.04 -14.39 -6.47
N ILE A 196 -6.29 -14.36 -5.16
CA ILE A 196 -6.78 -15.53 -4.40
C ILE A 196 -8.05 -15.20 -3.61
N ASP A 197 -8.86 -16.23 -3.38
CA ASP A 197 -10.07 -16.16 -2.55
C ASP A 197 -9.77 -16.62 -1.12
N VAL A 198 -9.78 -15.69 -0.17
CA VAL A 198 -9.54 -15.99 1.25
C VAL A 198 -10.82 -16.32 2.02
N ASP A 199 -11.99 -16.12 1.41
CA ASP A 199 -13.29 -16.40 2.00
C ASP A 199 -13.81 -17.80 1.65
N ASN A 200 -13.40 -18.35 0.50
CA ASN A 200 -13.78 -19.69 0.04
C ASN A 200 -12.55 -20.60 -0.19
N PRO A 201 -11.90 -21.08 0.88
CA PRO A 201 -10.72 -21.92 0.77
C PRO A 201 -11.00 -23.26 0.09
N ALA A 202 -10.10 -23.67 -0.81
CA ALA A 202 -10.14 -24.99 -1.42
C ALA A 202 -9.70 -26.08 -0.42
N ALA A 203 -10.09 -27.34 -0.67
CA ALA A 203 -9.76 -28.45 0.22
C ALA A 203 -8.23 -28.59 0.40
N GLY A 204 -7.77 -28.49 1.65
CA GLY A 204 -6.35 -28.59 2.02
C GLY A 204 -5.54 -27.32 1.86
N LEU A 205 -6.16 -26.20 1.47
CA LEU A 205 -5.53 -24.87 1.38
C LEU A 205 -6.25 -23.88 2.30
N ASN A 206 -5.57 -22.77 2.61
CA ASN A 206 -6.15 -21.64 3.34
C ASN A 206 -6.65 -20.52 2.40
N TYR A 207 -6.75 -20.82 1.10
CA TYR A 207 -7.28 -19.95 0.05
C TYR A 207 -7.89 -20.80 -1.07
N GLY A 208 -8.74 -20.19 -1.89
CA GLY A 208 -9.30 -20.69 -3.12
C GLY A 208 -8.78 -19.95 -4.34
N ILE A 209 -9.03 -20.52 -5.51
CA ILE A 209 -8.82 -19.85 -6.80
C ILE A 209 -10.20 -19.47 -7.34
N PRO A 210 -10.45 -18.19 -7.62
CA PRO A 210 -11.73 -17.70 -8.12
C PRO A 210 -12.06 -18.17 -9.54
#